data_AF-A0A976LLP1-F1
#
_entry.id   AF-A0A976LLP1-F1
#
_cell.length_a   1.000
_cell.length_b   1.000
_cell.length_c   1.000
_cell.angle_alpha   90.00
_cell.angle_beta   90.00
_cell.angle_gamma   90.00
#
_symmetry.space_group_name_H-M   'P 1'
#
loop_
_entity.id
_entity.type
_entity.pdbx_description
1 polymer ?
#
loop_
_entity_poly.entity_id
_entity_poly.type
_entity_poly.pdbx_seq_one_letter_code
_entity_poly.pdbx_strand_id
1 'polypeptide(L)'
;MNIDTLDPRAEIAENETALKEVSQDLAELEIAPENLHPEFLKRLSLLAAQSEFYKHSQRMSLGLKNVLENFDSEPQTIRNTRFAAIIHDIGKTGPADAPAEAQKAFLNLYNNPTNNGSLKVGEIENSPQELEQYGAQPEMTMKDFWNSHSIWTFDNLTAYPEGINAETKVLAASHHADKKEPISNPYLMDAKEFPFALKALIAMDKTEAAYTRRNLPLPEAIASAKDIVGKNPELKDDLEFNKIFAAMNGLAKRGNFLISELPAEKEMEQRAA
;
A
#
# COMPACT_ATOMS: atom_id res chain seq x y z
N MET A 1 31.33 3.47 5.77
CA MET A 1 30.70 2.18 5.40
C MET A 1 31.18 1.84 4.00
N ASN A 2 31.78 0.67 3.82
CA ASN A 2 31.98 0.14 2.46
C ASN A 2 30.59 -0.14 1.90
N ILE A 3 30.30 0.44 0.74
CA ILE A 3 29.19 -0.03 -0.11
C ILE A 3 29.69 -1.38 -0.61
N ASP A 4 29.42 -2.44 0.16
CA ASP A 4 29.61 -3.80 -0.31
C ASP A 4 28.86 -3.90 -1.65
N THR A 5 29.62 -4.13 -2.72
CA THR A 5 29.05 -4.53 -3.99
C THR A 5 28.29 -5.82 -3.73
N LEU A 6 26.96 -5.73 -3.59
CA LEU A 6 26.09 -6.89 -3.50
C LEU A 6 26.49 -7.85 -4.62
N ASP A 7 26.72 -9.11 -4.26
CA ASP A 7 26.99 -10.15 -5.25
C ASP A 7 25.84 -10.13 -6.27
N PRO A 8 26.11 -9.85 -7.57
CA PRO A 8 25.06 -9.80 -8.58
C PRO A 8 24.19 -11.08 -8.60
N ARG A 9 24.73 -12.21 -8.15
CA ARG A 9 23.98 -13.47 -8.02
C ARG A 9 22.95 -13.43 -6.89
N ALA A 10 23.23 -12.73 -5.79
CA ALA A 10 22.31 -12.56 -4.68
C ALA A 10 21.12 -11.69 -5.11
N GLU A 11 21.38 -10.58 -5.81
CA GLU A 11 20.33 -9.71 -6.35
C GLU A 11 19.44 -10.45 -7.37
N ILE A 12 20.02 -11.28 -8.23
CA ILE A 12 19.24 -12.12 -9.16
C ILE A 12 18.34 -13.09 -8.39
N ALA A 13 18.87 -13.82 -7.41
CA ALA A 13 18.10 -14.81 -6.64
C ALA A 13 16.97 -14.18 -5.80
N GLU A 14 17.20 -13.00 -5.24
CA GLU A 14 16.20 -12.22 -4.52
C GLU A 14 15.06 -11.78 -5.45
N ASN A 15 15.39 -11.26 -6.63
CA ASN A 15 14.39 -10.88 -7.63
C ASN A 15 13.58 -12.08 -8.15
N GLU A 16 14.21 -13.24 -8.36
CA GLU A 16 13.49 -14.47 -8.75
C GLU A 16 12.51 -14.93 -7.66
N THR A 17 12.92 -14.83 -6.39
CA THR A 17 12.06 -15.16 -5.25
C THR A 17 10.87 -14.21 -5.15
N ALA A 18 11.11 -12.90 -5.26
CA ALA A 18 10.08 -11.88 -5.24
C ALA A 18 9.11 -12.00 -6.42
N LEU A 19 9.59 -12.30 -7.62
CA LEU A 19 8.73 -12.56 -8.77
C LEU A 19 7.84 -13.79 -8.58
N LYS A 20 8.38 -14.85 -7.96
CA LYS A 20 7.60 -16.05 -7.65
C LYS A 20 6.49 -15.74 -6.64
N GLU A 21 6.80 -14.98 -5.58
CA GLU A 21 5.83 -14.55 -4.58
C GLU A 21 4.72 -13.72 -5.23
N VAL A 22 5.08 -12.69 -6.02
CA VAL A 22 4.12 -11.89 -6.79
C VAL A 22 3.25 -12.78 -7.68
N SER A 23 3.84 -13.74 -8.38
CA SER A 23 3.10 -14.65 -9.26
C SER A 23 2.11 -15.54 -8.50
N GLN A 24 2.45 -15.95 -7.27
CA GLN A 24 1.55 -16.73 -6.41
C GLN A 24 0.34 -15.89 -5.98
N ASP A 25 0.56 -14.67 -5.51
CA ASP A 25 -0.53 -13.76 -5.11
C ASP A 25 -1.45 -13.43 -6.30
N LEU A 26 -0.88 -13.21 -7.49
CA LEU A 26 -1.65 -12.98 -8.71
C LEU A 26 -2.47 -14.23 -9.11
N ALA A 27 -1.90 -15.43 -8.97
CA ALA A 27 -2.60 -16.68 -9.26
C ALA A 27 -3.79 -16.90 -8.32
N GLU A 28 -3.68 -16.56 -7.03
CA GLU A 28 -4.81 -16.59 -6.08
C GLU A 28 -5.94 -15.63 -6.45
N LEU A 29 -5.62 -14.61 -7.25
CA LEU A 29 -6.57 -13.65 -7.80
C LEU A 29 -6.98 -13.99 -9.22
N GLU A 30 -6.61 -15.15 -9.76
CA GLU A 30 -6.88 -15.55 -11.14
C GLU A 30 -6.38 -14.49 -12.15
N ILE A 31 -5.20 -13.93 -11.88
CA ILE A 31 -4.49 -12.99 -12.76
C ILE A 31 -3.23 -13.70 -13.23
N ALA A 32 -3.16 -13.99 -14.53
CA ALA A 32 -1.95 -14.55 -15.13
C ALA A 32 -0.90 -13.44 -15.28
N PRO A 33 0.33 -13.59 -14.75
CA PRO A 33 1.37 -12.56 -14.86
C PRO A 33 1.65 -12.14 -16.31
N GLU A 34 1.57 -13.06 -17.27
CA GLU A 34 1.74 -12.79 -18.70
C GLU A 34 0.71 -11.82 -19.30
N ASN A 35 -0.40 -11.57 -18.61
CA ASN A 35 -1.40 -10.57 -19.00
C ASN A 35 -1.03 -9.16 -18.52
N LEU A 36 -0.03 -9.02 -17.66
CA LEU A 36 0.45 -7.74 -17.14
C LEU A 36 1.68 -7.26 -17.91
N HIS A 37 1.88 -5.94 -17.96
CA HIS A 37 3.06 -5.37 -18.60
C HIS A 37 4.35 -5.81 -17.89
N PRO A 38 5.43 -6.20 -18.61
CA PRO A 38 6.67 -6.66 -17.98
C PRO A 38 7.31 -5.63 -17.04
N GLU A 39 7.26 -4.34 -17.37
CA GLU A 39 7.80 -3.28 -16.50
C GLU A 39 6.98 -3.11 -15.22
N PHE A 40 5.66 -3.32 -15.28
CA PHE A 40 4.80 -3.29 -14.11
C PHE A 40 5.13 -4.45 -13.16
N LEU A 41 5.30 -5.66 -13.71
CA LEU A 41 5.73 -6.82 -12.94
C LEU A 41 7.09 -6.60 -12.28
N LYS A 42 8.08 -6.04 -13.00
CA LYS A 42 9.40 -5.73 -12.43
C LYS A 42 9.29 -4.79 -11.23
N ARG A 43 8.48 -3.73 -11.33
CA ARG A 43 8.26 -2.79 -10.22
C ARG A 43 7.57 -3.46 -9.02
N LEU A 44 6.60 -4.34 -9.27
CA LEU A 44 5.91 -5.08 -8.22
C LEU A 44 6.85 -6.06 -7.53
N SER A 45 7.69 -6.77 -8.30
CA SER A 45 8.75 -7.63 -7.76
C SER A 45 9.82 -6.84 -7.01
N LEU A 46 10.18 -5.64 -7.47
CA LEU A 46 11.09 -4.76 -6.75
C LEU A 46 10.53 -4.35 -5.38
N LEU A 47 9.24 -4.01 -5.32
CA LEU A 47 8.54 -3.74 -4.05
C LEU A 47 8.53 -4.95 -3.12
N ALA A 48 8.29 -6.14 -3.65
CA ALA A 48 8.30 -7.40 -2.90
C ALA A 48 9.68 -7.74 -2.36
N ALA A 49 10.74 -7.54 -3.16
CA ALA A 49 12.12 -7.79 -2.74
C ALA A 49 12.60 -6.79 -1.68
N GLN A 50 12.36 -5.49 -1.89
CA GLN A 50 13.09 -4.44 -1.17
C GLN A 50 12.26 -3.68 -0.14
N SER A 51 11.05 -4.10 0.19
CA SER A 51 10.22 -3.36 1.15
C SER A 51 9.22 -4.21 1.93
N GLU A 52 8.81 -3.69 3.09
CA GLU A 52 7.67 -4.21 3.84
C GLU A 52 6.31 -3.77 3.25
N PHE A 53 6.31 -2.90 2.22
CA PHE A 53 5.08 -2.41 1.59
C PHE A 53 4.34 -3.50 0.82
N TYR A 54 5.06 -4.45 0.22
CA TYR A 54 4.42 -5.58 -0.46
C TYR A 54 3.76 -6.53 0.54
N LYS A 55 4.44 -6.86 1.65
CA LYS A 55 3.85 -7.65 2.73
C LYS A 55 2.64 -6.96 3.36
N HIS A 56 2.69 -5.64 3.51
CA HIS A 56 1.54 -4.83 3.89
C HIS A 56 0.38 -5.02 2.92
N SER A 57 0.64 -4.94 1.61
CA SER A 57 -0.34 -5.13 0.55
C SER A 57 -0.95 -6.54 0.54
N GLN A 58 -0.16 -7.59 0.79
CA GLN A 58 -0.65 -8.96 0.94
C GLN A 58 -1.61 -9.11 2.14
N ARG A 59 -1.20 -8.59 3.32
CA ARG A 59 -2.04 -8.63 4.52
C ARG A 59 -3.35 -7.88 4.32
N MET A 60 -3.32 -6.73 3.63
CA MET A 60 -4.52 -6.01 3.25
C MET A 60 -5.41 -6.81 2.30
N SER A 61 -4.84 -7.43 1.26
CA SER A 61 -5.58 -8.27 0.30
C SER A 61 -6.32 -9.41 1.00
N LEU A 62 -5.67 -10.07 1.96
CA LEU A 62 -6.29 -11.14 2.76
C LEU A 62 -7.38 -10.60 3.69
N GLY A 63 -7.12 -9.50 4.41
CA GLY A 63 -8.09 -8.86 5.29
C GLY A 63 -9.34 -8.40 4.51
N LEU A 64 -9.14 -7.82 3.32
CA LEU A 64 -10.22 -7.32 2.46
C LEU A 64 -11.14 -8.43 1.97
N LYS A 65 -10.60 -9.61 1.67
CA LYS A 65 -11.43 -10.78 1.33
C LYS A 65 -12.49 -11.01 2.40
N ASN A 66 -12.07 -11.13 3.67
CA ASN A 66 -12.97 -11.39 4.79
C ASN A 66 -13.99 -10.27 5.01
N VAL A 67 -13.55 -9.01 4.87
CA VAL A 67 -14.45 -7.86 5.01
C VAL A 67 -15.51 -7.88 3.92
N LEU A 68 -15.11 -7.99 2.65
CA LEU A 68 -16.03 -7.91 1.52
C LEU A 68 -16.98 -9.12 1.47
N GLU A 69 -16.51 -10.32 1.83
CA GLU A 69 -17.36 -11.51 1.98
C GLU A 69 -18.40 -11.34 3.11
N ASN A 70 -18.05 -10.66 4.21
CA ASN A 70 -19.00 -10.35 5.29
C ASN A 70 -20.13 -9.39 4.85
N PHE A 71 -19.98 -8.71 3.71
CA PHE A 71 -21.01 -7.86 3.11
C PHE A 71 -21.62 -8.48 1.85
N ASP A 72 -21.41 -9.78 1.60
CA ASP A 72 -21.92 -10.49 0.42
C ASP A 72 -21.55 -9.78 -0.90
N SER A 73 -20.36 -9.18 -0.97
CA SER A 73 -19.89 -8.51 -2.19
C SER A 73 -19.70 -9.50 -3.33
N GLU A 74 -19.96 -9.05 -4.56
CA GLU A 74 -19.78 -9.89 -5.75
C GLU A 74 -18.34 -10.41 -5.87
N PRO A 75 -18.12 -11.66 -6.33
CA PRO A 75 -16.78 -12.24 -6.47
C PRO A 75 -15.82 -11.36 -7.29
N GLN A 76 -16.31 -10.71 -8.35
CA GLN A 76 -15.50 -9.81 -9.17
C GLN A 76 -15.06 -8.56 -8.39
N THR A 77 -15.93 -7.97 -7.56
CA THR A 77 -15.58 -6.83 -6.70
C THR A 77 -14.54 -7.23 -5.67
N ILE A 78 -14.69 -8.42 -5.05
CA ILE A 78 -13.69 -8.98 -4.13
C ILE A 78 -12.35 -9.10 -4.83
N ARG A 79 -12.31 -9.78 -5.98
CA ARG A 79 -11.09 -9.96 -6.79
C ARG A 79 -10.45 -8.63 -7.17
N ASN A 80 -11.22 -7.68 -7.70
CA ASN A 80 -10.72 -6.38 -8.14
C ASN A 80 -10.16 -5.55 -7.00
N THR A 81 -10.83 -5.56 -5.84
CA THR A 81 -10.41 -4.81 -4.64
C THR A 81 -9.17 -5.43 -4.01
N ARG A 82 -9.09 -6.76 -3.97
CA ARG A 82 -7.88 -7.47 -3.53
C ARG A 82 -6.70 -7.18 -4.44
N PHE A 83 -6.90 -7.19 -5.76
CA PHE A 83 -5.83 -6.83 -6.69
C PHE A 83 -5.42 -5.36 -6.52
N ALA A 84 -6.37 -4.45 -6.32
CA ALA A 84 -6.07 -3.05 -6.01
C ALA A 84 -5.22 -2.93 -4.74
N ALA A 85 -5.51 -3.72 -3.71
CA ALA A 85 -4.69 -3.77 -2.49
C ALA A 85 -3.26 -4.25 -2.75
N ILE A 86 -3.04 -5.24 -3.63
CA ILE A 86 -1.69 -5.70 -3.99
C ILE A 86 -0.86 -4.60 -4.66
N ILE A 87 -1.50 -3.71 -5.42
CA ILE A 87 -0.80 -2.76 -6.30
C ILE A 87 -0.91 -1.28 -5.87
N HIS A 88 -1.64 -0.97 -4.80
CA HIS A 88 -1.94 0.41 -4.40
C HIS A 88 -0.69 1.26 -4.13
N ASP A 89 0.37 0.59 -3.66
CA ASP A 89 1.65 1.20 -3.28
C ASP A 89 2.71 1.17 -4.40
N ILE A 90 2.36 0.74 -5.62
CA ILE A 90 3.32 0.62 -6.74
C ILE A 90 4.06 1.93 -7.05
N GLY A 91 3.41 3.07 -6.82
CA GLY A 91 4.00 4.40 -6.96
C GLY A 91 5.17 4.69 -6.03
N LYS A 92 5.40 3.89 -4.98
CA LYS A 92 6.61 4.01 -4.13
C LYS A 92 7.89 3.65 -4.88
N THR A 93 7.79 3.02 -6.05
CA THR A 93 8.88 2.83 -7.01
C THR A 93 9.17 4.08 -7.86
N GLY A 94 8.49 5.21 -7.60
CA GLY A 94 8.61 6.45 -8.36
C GLY A 94 7.73 6.51 -9.61
N PRO A 95 7.81 7.60 -10.40
CA PRO A 95 7.00 7.80 -11.59
C PRO A 95 7.29 6.76 -12.67
N ALA A 96 6.38 6.66 -13.65
CA ALA A 96 6.41 5.62 -14.68
C ALA A 96 7.68 5.62 -15.54
N ASP A 97 8.28 6.80 -15.76
CA ASP A 97 9.48 7.02 -16.56
C ASP A 97 10.81 6.88 -15.77
N ALA A 98 10.74 6.64 -14.45
CA ALA A 98 11.93 6.42 -13.63
C ALA A 98 12.69 5.16 -14.07
N PRO A 99 14.01 5.24 -14.36
CA PRO A 99 14.84 4.08 -14.66
C PRO A 99 15.06 3.21 -13.42
N ALA A 100 15.50 1.95 -13.61
CA ALA A 100 15.64 0.96 -12.54
C ALA A 100 16.43 1.46 -11.30
N GLU A 101 17.53 2.19 -11.53
CA GLU A 101 18.33 2.76 -10.43
C GLU A 101 17.57 3.84 -9.66
N ALA A 102 16.79 4.68 -10.35
CA ALA A 102 15.92 5.66 -9.71
C ALA A 102 14.80 4.96 -8.93
N GLN A 103 14.21 3.88 -9.47
CA GLN A 103 13.17 3.11 -8.77
C GLN A 103 13.66 2.56 -7.42
N LYS A 104 14.87 1.99 -7.40
CA LYS A 104 15.55 1.54 -6.17
C LYS A 104 15.80 2.71 -5.20
N ALA A 105 16.29 3.83 -5.72
CA ALA A 105 16.53 5.05 -4.94
C ALA A 105 15.24 5.61 -4.30
N PHE A 106 14.12 5.64 -5.02
CA PHE A 106 12.81 6.01 -4.47
C PHE A 106 12.42 5.08 -3.31
N LEU A 107 12.52 3.76 -3.49
CA LEU A 107 12.19 2.81 -2.42
C LEU A 107 13.08 2.96 -1.19
N ASN A 108 14.39 3.15 -1.37
CA ASN A 108 15.31 3.41 -0.27
C ASN A 108 14.90 4.67 0.51
N LEU A 109 14.47 5.72 -0.19
CA LEU A 109 13.96 6.92 0.43
C LEU A 109 12.67 6.63 1.22
N TYR A 110 11.72 5.85 0.70
CA TYR A 110 10.51 5.45 1.44
C TYR A 110 10.81 4.58 2.67
N ASN A 111 11.81 3.70 2.59
CA ASN A 111 12.19 2.77 3.65
C ASN A 111 13.00 3.42 4.79
N ASN A 112 13.49 4.65 4.62
CA ASN A 112 14.37 5.26 5.61
C ASN A 112 13.63 5.49 6.96
N PRO A 113 14.09 4.89 8.08
CA PRO A 113 13.41 4.93 9.37
C PRO A 113 13.48 6.29 10.07
N THR A 114 14.37 7.19 9.61
CA THR A 114 14.54 8.54 10.18
C THR A 114 13.58 9.56 9.58
N ASN A 115 12.76 9.15 8.60
CA ASN A 115 11.83 10.02 7.92
C ASN A 115 10.69 10.45 8.85
N ASN A 116 10.75 11.69 9.32
CA ASN A 116 9.61 12.41 9.86
C ASN A 116 8.97 13.23 8.73
N GLY A 117 7.63 13.26 8.68
CA GLY A 117 6.88 13.99 7.66
C GLY A 117 7.22 15.47 7.54
N SER A 118 7.83 16.09 8.56
CA SER A 118 8.29 17.50 8.50
C SER A 118 9.69 17.70 7.91
N LEU A 119 10.52 16.65 7.83
CA LEU A 119 11.84 16.75 7.19
C LEU A 119 11.66 16.96 5.68
N LYS A 120 12.62 17.63 5.06
CA LYS A 120 12.66 17.76 3.61
C LYS A 120 13.41 16.59 2.98
N VAL A 121 13.08 16.27 1.72
CA VAL A 121 13.75 15.20 0.96
C VAL A 121 15.27 15.39 0.93
N GLY A 122 15.76 16.62 0.73
CA GLY A 122 17.20 16.92 0.70
C GLY A 122 17.88 16.87 2.08
N GLU A 123 17.12 16.76 3.17
CA GLU A 123 17.65 16.61 4.53
C GLU A 123 17.82 15.14 4.93
N ILE A 124 17.27 14.20 4.14
CA ILE A 124 17.42 12.77 4.40
C ILE A 124 18.85 12.33 4.04
N GLU A 125 19.50 11.63 4.96
CA GLU A 125 20.84 11.10 4.73
C GLU A 125 20.84 10.19 3.51
N ASN A 126 21.81 10.40 2.61
CA ASN A 126 21.94 9.69 1.33
C ASN A 126 20.74 9.88 0.38
N SER A 127 19.98 10.97 0.52
CA SER A 127 18.96 11.34 -0.47
C SER A 127 19.59 11.52 -1.86
N PRO A 128 19.20 10.72 -2.86
CA PRO A 128 19.86 10.76 -4.16
C PRO A 128 19.41 11.99 -4.97
N GLN A 129 20.35 12.89 -5.26
CA GLN A 129 20.08 14.16 -5.95
C GLN A 129 19.44 13.95 -7.33
N GLU A 130 19.75 12.82 -7.98
CA GLU A 130 19.18 12.44 -9.27
C GLU A 130 17.66 12.23 -9.25
N LEU A 131 17.02 12.09 -8.09
CA LEU A 131 15.56 11.95 -7.99
C LEU A 131 14.81 13.27 -8.24
N GLU A 132 15.50 14.41 -8.18
CA GLU A 132 14.92 15.73 -8.44
C GLU A 132 14.28 15.79 -9.84
N GLN A 133 14.97 15.24 -10.85
CA GLN A 133 14.47 15.21 -12.23
C GLN A 133 13.20 14.35 -12.40
N TYR A 134 12.89 13.49 -11.42
CA TYR A 134 11.72 12.61 -11.38
C TYR A 134 10.66 13.08 -10.36
N GLY A 135 10.78 14.33 -9.88
CA GLY A 135 9.76 14.96 -9.05
C GLY A 135 10.00 14.91 -7.53
N ALA A 136 11.05 14.25 -7.05
CA ALA A 136 11.43 14.29 -5.63
C ALA A 136 12.28 15.52 -5.32
N GLN A 137 11.66 16.70 -5.29
CA GLN A 137 12.37 17.96 -5.09
C GLN A 137 13.00 18.03 -3.69
N PRO A 138 14.26 18.50 -3.54
CA PRO A 138 14.94 18.55 -2.25
C PRO A 138 14.20 19.35 -1.16
N GLU A 139 13.42 20.36 -1.54
CA GLU A 139 12.64 21.21 -0.63
C GLU A 139 11.26 20.64 -0.26
N MET A 140 10.81 19.59 -0.96
CA MET A 140 9.56 18.89 -0.68
C MET A 140 9.63 18.26 0.71
N THR A 141 8.55 18.39 1.50
CA THR A 141 8.48 17.68 2.78
C THR A 141 8.31 16.18 2.55
N MET A 142 8.81 15.34 3.46
CA MET A 142 8.62 13.89 3.38
C MET A 142 7.13 13.51 3.39
N LYS A 143 6.28 14.32 4.02
CA LYS A 143 4.83 14.16 3.94
C LYS A 143 4.31 14.34 2.51
N ASP A 144 4.75 15.39 1.81
CA ASP A 144 4.34 15.66 0.43
C ASP A 144 4.92 14.60 -0.53
N PHE A 145 6.15 14.17 -0.30
CA PHE A 145 6.78 13.06 -1.00
C PHE A 145 5.99 11.76 -0.79
N TRP A 146 5.60 11.45 0.44
CA TRP A 146 4.73 10.31 0.72
C TRP A 146 3.38 10.47 0.05
N ASN A 147 2.78 11.65 0.05
CA ASN A 147 1.51 11.87 -0.63
C ASN A 147 1.62 11.68 -2.17
N SER A 148 2.80 11.94 -2.74
CA SER A 148 3.06 11.82 -4.19
C SER A 148 2.97 10.39 -4.73
N HIS A 149 3.18 9.34 -3.91
CA HIS A 149 3.10 7.97 -4.42
C HIS A 149 1.71 7.62 -4.96
N SER A 150 0.64 8.25 -4.47
CA SER A 150 -0.71 8.00 -5.00
C SER A 150 -0.85 8.48 -6.45
N ILE A 151 -0.19 9.61 -6.79
CA ILE A 151 -0.09 10.12 -8.16
C ILE A 151 0.76 9.16 -8.99
N TRP A 152 1.94 8.76 -8.48
CA TRP A 152 2.81 7.84 -9.22
C TRP A 152 2.18 6.46 -9.40
N THR A 153 1.38 5.97 -8.45
CA THR A 153 0.58 4.75 -8.61
C THR A 153 -0.33 4.91 -9.81
N PHE A 154 -1.02 6.04 -9.92
CA PHE A 154 -1.86 6.33 -11.08
C PHE A 154 -1.05 6.38 -12.39
N ASP A 155 0.07 7.09 -12.41
CA ASP A 155 0.92 7.22 -13.60
C ASP A 155 1.42 5.86 -14.08
N ASN A 156 1.87 5.01 -13.16
CA ASN A 156 2.32 3.65 -13.47
C ASN A 156 1.17 2.80 -14.04
N LEU A 157 -0.03 2.87 -13.47
CA LEU A 157 -1.20 2.10 -13.92
C LEU A 157 -1.76 2.59 -15.27
N THR A 158 -1.44 3.82 -15.63
CA THR A 158 -1.78 4.42 -16.93
C THR A 158 -0.75 4.09 -17.99
N ALA A 159 0.54 4.15 -17.64
CA ALA A 159 1.62 3.78 -18.54
C ALA A 159 1.65 2.28 -18.86
N TYR A 160 1.21 1.45 -17.91
CA TYR A 160 1.25 -0.01 -18.00
C TYR A 160 -0.15 -0.63 -17.81
N PRO A 161 -1.10 -0.37 -18.73
CA PRO A 161 -2.51 -0.66 -18.50
C PRO A 161 -2.92 -2.12 -18.66
N GLU A 162 -2.08 -2.96 -19.26
CA GLU A 162 -2.37 -4.34 -19.67
C GLU A 162 -2.79 -5.21 -18.48
N GLY A 163 -3.88 -5.97 -18.64
CA GLY A 163 -4.39 -6.90 -17.63
C GLY A 163 -4.99 -6.27 -16.38
N ILE A 164 -4.99 -4.94 -16.26
CA ILE A 164 -5.57 -4.20 -15.13
C ILE A 164 -6.85 -3.48 -15.58
N ASN A 165 -8.00 -3.84 -15.00
CA ASN A 165 -9.26 -3.18 -15.34
C ASN A 165 -9.37 -1.77 -14.73
N ALA A 166 -10.27 -0.94 -15.28
CA ALA A 166 -10.41 0.46 -14.88
C ALA A 166 -10.79 0.64 -13.40
N GLU A 167 -11.66 -0.21 -12.86
CA GLU A 167 -12.08 -0.15 -11.45
C GLU A 167 -10.90 -0.38 -10.52
N THR A 168 -10.12 -1.44 -10.74
CA THR A 168 -8.91 -1.73 -9.96
C THR A 168 -7.93 -0.57 -9.99
N LYS A 169 -7.74 0.09 -11.14
CA LYS A 169 -6.86 1.25 -11.25
C LYS A 169 -7.30 2.41 -10.38
N VAL A 170 -8.60 2.74 -10.43
CA VAL A 170 -9.19 3.81 -9.62
C VAL A 170 -9.06 3.48 -8.14
N LEU A 171 -9.37 2.25 -7.72
CA LEU A 171 -9.24 1.82 -6.33
C LEU A 171 -7.79 1.97 -5.83
N ALA A 172 -6.83 1.44 -6.59
CA ALA A 172 -5.41 1.49 -6.23
C ALA A 172 -4.89 2.93 -6.14
N ALA A 173 -5.22 3.80 -7.11
CA ALA A 173 -4.78 5.19 -7.12
C ALA A 173 -5.47 6.08 -6.07
N SER A 174 -6.65 5.68 -5.58
CA SER A 174 -7.49 6.52 -4.70
C SER A 174 -7.45 6.11 -3.22
N HIS A 175 -6.61 5.14 -2.84
CA HIS A 175 -6.55 4.60 -1.47
C HIS A 175 -6.11 5.62 -0.38
N HIS A 176 -5.75 6.84 -0.76
CA HIS A 176 -5.45 7.97 0.12
C HIS A 176 -6.41 9.17 -0.06
N ALA A 177 -7.51 8.97 -0.80
CA ALA A 177 -8.52 9.99 -1.04
C ALA A 177 -9.28 10.40 0.25
N ASP A 178 -9.06 9.72 1.36
CA ASP A 178 -9.55 10.12 2.68
C ASP A 178 -8.97 11.46 3.14
N LYS A 179 -7.82 11.89 2.62
CA LYS A 179 -7.18 13.15 2.97
C LYS A 179 -7.80 14.31 2.16
N LYS A 180 -8.18 15.39 2.86
CA LYS A 180 -8.68 16.64 2.25
C LYS A 180 -7.58 17.49 1.58
N GLU A 181 -6.33 17.02 1.58
CA GLU A 181 -5.23 17.81 1.05
C GLU A 181 -5.30 17.87 -0.48
N PRO A 182 -4.93 19.00 -1.11
CA PRO A 182 -4.96 19.16 -2.55
C PRO A 182 -3.78 18.41 -3.15
N ILE A 183 -3.83 17.08 -3.13
CA ILE A 183 -3.04 16.30 -4.07
C ILE A 183 -3.80 16.46 -5.37
N SER A 184 -3.19 17.07 -6.39
CA SER A 184 -3.78 17.17 -7.73
C SER A 184 -3.78 15.80 -8.40
N ASN A 185 -4.46 14.83 -7.78
CA ASN A 185 -4.69 13.52 -8.36
C ASN A 185 -6.01 13.62 -9.14
N PRO A 186 -5.98 13.56 -10.48
CA PRO A 186 -7.16 13.72 -11.33
C PRO A 186 -8.23 12.62 -11.14
N TYR A 187 -7.96 11.64 -10.28
CA TYR A 187 -8.86 10.54 -9.94
C TYR A 187 -9.29 10.56 -8.46
N LEU A 188 -9.01 11.65 -7.73
CA LEU A 188 -9.69 11.89 -6.47
C LEU A 188 -11.18 12.04 -6.75
N MET A 189 -11.90 10.97 -6.48
CA MET A 189 -13.35 10.99 -6.42
C MET A 189 -13.78 11.95 -5.29
N ASP A 190 -14.96 12.56 -5.40
CA ASP A 190 -15.56 13.21 -4.24
C ASP A 190 -15.72 12.15 -3.14
N ALA A 191 -15.38 12.50 -1.90
CA ALA A 191 -15.47 11.60 -0.75
C ALA A 191 -16.87 10.97 -0.61
N LYS A 192 -17.90 11.68 -1.05
CA LYS A 192 -19.31 11.23 -1.06
C LYS A 192 -19.60 10.18 -2.13
N GLU A 193 -18.76 10.08 -3.14
CA GLU A 193 -18.91 9.17 -4.29
C GLU A 193 -18.04 7.91 -4.16
N PHE A 194 -17.32 7.74 -3.03
CA PHE A 194 -16.47 6.57 -2.84
C PHE A 194 -17.29 5.28 -2.89
N PRO A 195 -16.96 4.35 -3.80
CA PRO A 195 -17.60 3.04 -3.79
C PRO A 195 -17.23 2.30 -2.50
N PHE A 196 -18.11 1.41 -2.07
CA PHE A 196 -17.92 0.58 -0.88
C PHE A 196 -16.53 -0.10 -0.84
N ALA A 197 -16.08 -0.63 -1.97
CA ALA A 197 -14.76 -1.24 -2.15
C ALA A 197 -13.59 -0.28 -1.80
N LEU A 198 -13.68 0.99 -2.22
CA LEU A 198 -12.66 1.99 -1.91
C LEU A 198 -12.66 2.32 -0.42
N LYS A 199 -13.82 2.48 0.20
CA LYS A 199 -13.94 2.71 1.65
C LYS A 199 -13.33 1.54 2.43
N ALA A 200 -13.57 0.29 2.00
CA ALA A 200 -12.99 -0.90 2.61
C ALA A 200 -11.45 -0.91 2.47
N LEU A 201 -10.94 -0.58 1.29
CA LEU A 201 -9.49 -0.49 1.02
C LEU A 201 -8.82 0.57 1.91
N ILE A 202 -9.38 1.78 1.98
CA ILE A 202 -8.88 2.86 2.84
C ILE A 202 -8.89 2.44 4.31
N ALA A 203 -10.01 1.87 4.80
CA ALA A 203 -10.13 1.44 6.18
C ALA A 203 -9.09 0.35 6.53
N MET A 204 -8.84 -0.57 5.60
CA MET A 204 -7.85 -1.63 5.74
C MET A 204 -6.41 -1.08 5.74
N ASP A 205 -6.07 -0.18 4.81
CA ASP A 205 -4.76 0.50 4.74
C ASP A 205 -4.40 1.15 6.08
N LYS A 206 -5.30 2.00 6.61
CA LYS A 206 -5.06 2.69 7.89
C LYS A 206 -4.98 1.73 9.07
N THR A 207 -5.79 0.67 9.06
CA THR A 207 -5.79 -0.33 10.13
C THR A 207 -4.50 -1.14 10.13
N GLU A 208 -4.06 -1.63 8.98
CA GLU A 208 -2.81 -2.37 8.86
C GLU A 208 -1.65 -1.49 9.29
N ALA A 209 -1.56 -0.26 8.77
CA ALA A 209 -0.46 0.65 9.11
C ALA A 209 -0.42 0.97 10.61
N ALA A 210 -1.59 1.10 11.26
CA ALA A 210 -1.67 1.28 12.70
C ALA A 210 -1.28 0.01 13.48
N TYR A 211 -1.65 -1.16 12.99
CA TYR A 211 -1.31 -2.45 13.59
C TYR A 211 0.21 -2.71 13.51
N THR A 212 0.80 -2.58 12.33
CA THR A 212 2.20 -2.97 12.09
C THR A 212 3.20 -1.89 12.51
N ARG A 213 2.99 -0.64 12.07
CA ARG A 213 3.97 0.44 12.27
C ARG A 213 3.92 1.03 13.67
N ARG A 214 2.76 0.99 14.33
CA ARG A 214 2.57 1.48 15.71
C ARG A 214 2.45 0.36 16.74
N ASN A 215 2.51 -0.90 16.31
CA ASN A 215 2.40 -2.07 17.17
C ASN A 215 1.16 -2.02 18.09
N LEU A 216 0.03 -1.55 17.54
CA LEU A 216 -1.23 -1.47 18.28
C LEU A 216 -1.96 -2.82 18.23
N PRO A 217 -2.63 -3.24 19.33
CA PRO A 217 -3.59 -4.33 19.28
C PRO A 217 -4.65 -4.07 18.21
N LEU A 218 -5.13 -5.12 17.56
CA LEU A 218 -6.02 -5.01 16.41
C LEU A 218 -7.30 -4.15 16.66
N PRO A 219 -8.00 -4.27 17.80
CA PRO A 219 -9.14 -3.37 18.09
C PRO A 219 -8.74 -1.89 18.19
N GLU A 220 -7.56 -1.60 18.73
CA GLU A 220 -7.02 -0.25 18.85
C GLU A 220 -6.54 0.29 17.50
N ALA A 221 -5.97 -0.58 16.66
CA ALA A 221 -5.60 -0.25 15.29
C ALA A 221 -6.84 0.15 14.46
N ILE A 222 -7.93 -0.62 14.56
CA ILE A 222 -9.23 -0.30 13.91
C ILE A 222 -9.78 1.03 14.43
N ALA A 223 -9.75 1.26 15.74
CA ALA A 223 -10.21 2.52 16.33
C ALA A 223 -9.35 3.71 15.84
N SER A 224 -8.03 3.55 15.82
CA SER A 224 -7.13 4.57 15.31
C SER A 224 -7.33 4.84 13.82
N ALA A 225 -7.62 3.82 13.01
CA ALA A 225 -7.93 3.99 11.60
C ALA A 225 -9.20 4.81 11.41
N LYS A 226 -10.24 4.51 12.19
CA LYS A 226 -11.48 5.28 12.23
C LYS A 226 -11.23 6.75 12.59
N ASP A 227 -10.40 7.01 13.60
CA ASP A 227 -10.06 8.38 14.00
C ASP A 227 -9.30 9.13 12.89
N ILE A 228 -8.41 8.44 12.15
CA ILE A 228 -7.69 9.02 11.02
C ILE A 228 -8.65 9.40 9.90
N VAL A 229 -9.52 8.47 9.46
CA VAL A 229 -10.52 8.74 8.42
C VAL A 229 -11.47 9.86 8.86
N GLY A 230 -11.87 9.87 10.14
CA GLY A 230 -12.75 10.88 10.72
C GLY A 230 -12.15 12.28 10.86
N LYS A 231 -10.85 12.47 10.56
CA LYS A 231 -10.27 13.82 10.41
C LYS A 231 -10.81 14.54 9.18
N ASN A 232 -11.28 13.80 8.18
CA ASN A 232 -12.04 14.37 7.08
C ASN A 232 -13.50 14.59 7.52
N PRO A 233 -13.98 15.85 7.62
CA PRO A 233 -15.33 16.13 8.11
C PRO A 233 -16.44 15.48 7.27
N GLU A 234 -16.18 15.20 5.99
CA GLU A 234 -17.16 14.57 5.10
C GLU A 234 -17.26 13.05 5.33
N LEU A 235 -16.23 12.44 5.92
CA LEU A 235 -16.16 10.99 6.18
C LEU A 235 -16.42 10.63 7.64
N LYS A 236 -16.35 11.59 8.56
CA LYS A 236 -16.47 11.37 10.01
C LYS A 236 -17.75 10.61 10.39
N ASP A 237 -18.87 10.99 9.80
CA ASP A 237 -20.19 10.41 10.08
C ASP A 237 -20.68 9.51 8.92
N ASP A 238 -19.79 9.11 8.01
CA ASP A 238 -20.15 8.23 6.89
C ASP A 238 -20.62 6.87 7.39
N LEU A 239 -21.85 6.50 7.02
CA LEU A 239 -22.50 5.28 7.51
C LEU A 239 -21.80 4.01 7.02
N GLU A 240 -21.19 4.03 5.83
CA GLU A 240 -20.52 2.86 5.26
C GLU A 240 -19.17 2.62 5.92
N PHE A 241 -18.36 3.67 6.11
CA PHE A 241 -17.12 3.56 6.90
C PHE A 241 -17.41 3.01 8.30
N ASN A 242 -18.45 3.51 8.97
CA ASN A 242 -18.86 3.02 10.28
C ASN A 242 -19.25 1.54 10.27
N LYS A 243 -19.98 1.08 9.24
CA LYS A 243 -20.32 -0.34 9.07
C LYS A 243 -19.08 -1.20 8.82
N ILE A 244 -18.16 -0.72 7.96
CA ILE A 244 -16.91 -1.41 7.65
C ILE A 244 -16.07 -1.60 8.92
N PHE A 245 -15.81 -0.54 9.69
CA PHE A 245 -15.05 -0.66 10.94
C PHE A 245 -15.72 -1.57 11.97
N ALA A 246 -17.06 -1.54 12.06
CA ALA A 246 -17.81 -2.46 12.91
C ALA A 246 -17.64 -3.93 12.48
N ALA A 247 -17.70 -4.20 11.16
CA ALA A 247 -17.48 -5.53 10.60
C ALA A 247 -16.04 -6.02 10.82
N MET A 248 -15.04 -5.17 10.59
CA MET A 248 -13.63 -5.46 10.88
C MET A 248 -13.44 -5.86 12.35
N ASN A 249 -14.02 -5.10 13.28
CA ASN A 249 -13.95 -5.42 14.71
C ASN A 249 -14.69 -6.73 15.06
N GLY A 250 -15.82 -6.99 14.40
CA GLY A 250 -16.57 -8.24 14.54
C GLY A 250 -15.77 -9.46 14.06
N LEU A 251 -15.11 -9.35 12.91
CA LEU A 251 -14.23 -10.38 12.36
C LEU A 251 -13.01 -10.60 13.26
N ALA A 252 -12.41 -9.53 13.78
CA ALA A 252 -11.26 -9.59 14.69
C ALA A 252 -11.57 -10.41 15.94
N LYS A 253 -12.74 -10.17 16.56
CA LYS A 253 -13.19 -10.91 17.75
C LYS A 253 -13.45 -12.41 17.49
N ARG A 254 -13.74 -12.77 16.24
CA ARG A 254 -14.00 -14.17 15.83
C ARG A 254 -12.73 -14.90 15.38
N GLY A 255 -11.59 -14.23 15.30
CA GLY A 255 -10.37 -14.79 14.71
C GLY A 255 -10.40 -14.89 13.18
N ASN A 256 -11.35 -14.23 12.51
CA ASN A 256 -11.56 -14.30 11.06
C ASN A 256 -11.05 -13.03 10.33
N PHE A 257 -10.12 -12.30 10.94
CA PHE A 257 -9.59 -11.03 10.42
C PHE A 257 -8.09 -11.14 10.21
N LEU A 258 -7.68 -11.84 9.16
CA LEU A 258 -6.25 -12.09 8.97
C LEU A 258 -5.56 -10.86 8.35
N ILE A 259 -4.86 -10.12 9.21
CA ILE A 259 -3.79 -9.15 8.89
C ILE A 259 -2.42 -9.76 9.30
N SER A 260 -2.29 -11.08 9.18
CA SER A 260 -1.21 -11.90 9.78
C SER A 260 -1.22 -11.94 11.31
N GLU A 261 -1.19 -13.16 11.85
CA GLU A 261 -0.67 -13.39 13.18
C GLU A 261 0.79 -12.90 13.18
N LEU A 262 1.13 -11.95 14.05
CA LEU A 262 2.52 -11.84 14.52
C LEU A 262 2.97 -13.25 14.94
N PRO A 263 4.25 -13.64 14.76
CA PRO A 263 4.73 -14.88 15.36
C PRO A 263 4.35 -14.85 16.84
N ALA A 264 3.61 -15.89 17.27
CA ALA A 264 2.98 -16.05 18.59
C ALA A 264 3.92 -15.82 19.80
N GLU A 265 5.21 -15.64 19.55
CA GLU A 265 6.25 -15.33 20.51
C GLU A 265 6.06 -13.98 21.22
N LYS A 266 5.48 -12.95 20.56
CA LYS A 266 5.26 -11.64 21.22
C LYS A 266 3.99 -11.55 22.08
N GLU A 267 2.96 -12.34 21.80
CA GLU A 267 1.78 -12.40 22.69
C GLU A 267 2.07 -13.15 24.00
N MET A 268 2.99 -14.12 23.98
CA MET A 268 3.38 -14.83 25.20
C MET A 268 4.21 -13.96 26.14
N GLU A 269 5.09 -13.10 25.63
CA GLU A 269 5.87 -12.19 26.47
C GLU A 269 5.02 -11.10 27.15
N GLN A 270 3.96 -10.62 26.49
CA GLN A 270 3.02 -9.65 27.09
C GLN A 270 2.00 -10.26 28.06
N ARG A 271 1.77 -11.58 28.00
CA ARG A 271 0.95 -12.29 29.00
C ARG A 271 1.77 -12.82 30.18
N ALA A 272 3.10 -12.79 30.06
CA ALA A 272 4.04 -13.23 31.10
C ALA A 272 4.70 -12.07 31.89
N ALA A 273 4.45 -10.81 31.51
CA ALA A 273 4.90 -9.60 32.20
C ALA A 273 3.73 -8.89 32.89
#